data_AF-A0A923MLD2-F1
#
_entry.id   AF-A0A923MLD2-F1
#
_cell.length_a   1.000
_cell.length_b   1.000
_cell.length_c   1.000
_cell.angle_alpha   90.00
_cell.angle_beta   90.00
_cell.angle_gamma   90.00
#
_symmetry.space_group_name_H-M   'P 1'
#
loop_
_entity.id
_entity.type
_entity.pdbx_description
1 polymer ?
#
loop_
_entity_poly.entity_id
_entity_poly.type
_entity_poly.pdbx_seq_one_letter_code
_entity_poly.pdbx_strand_id
1 'polypeptide(L)'
;MSNHKMQFPSHISKSWLSVCIFIFLLTVCVGLAIHVTSEEDAICSDSDHSEVPIVSNENVSEKSGSDIEYAKNYVPTEENVLAARQQATEGMSQQQVERLTEVIKAANLWLEQRYMDENLFEKLSDPNSLYWNYFHQTGEIQIGWAVDGSIDIDAVCKREKLSLEEFYAKYGTPVVATNFYDADGFIDLLSEMKSSVQNEDLKSELQYLMDQTEQAKETHRMEVVNDIYKKLHDLDYFLLRYGPKDVAKYVEDDSTVSKYYGTLPFY
;
A
#
# COMPACT_ATOMS: atom_id res chain seq x y z
N MET A 1 27.98 -30.18 13.53
CA MET A 1 28.18 -28.77 13.15
C MET A 1 27.56 -28.60 11.77
N SER A 2 26.33 -28.09 11.73
CA SER A 2 25.52 -27.92 10.52
C SER A 2 25.71 -26.50 10.00
N ASN A 3 26.14 -26.35 8.74
CA ASN A 3 26.18 -25.06 8.05
C ASN A 3 24.87 -24.91 7.26
N HIS A 4 23.98 -24.05 7.72
CA HIS A 4 22.82 -23.62 6.96
C HIS A 4 23.26 -22.67 5.84
N LYS A 5 23.05 -23.10 4.60
CA LYS A 5 23.07 -22.23 3.42
C LYS A 5 21.86 -21.31 3.51
N MET A 6 22.10 -20.00 3.59
CA MET A 6 21.10 -19.00 3.26
C MET A 6 20.88 -19.02 1.74
N GLN A 7 19.64 -19.28 1.33
CA GLN A 7 19.11 -18.97 0.00
C GLN A 7 18.09 -17.85 0.20
N PHE A 8 18.25 -16.76 -0.55
CA PHE A 8 17.26 -15.68 -0.73
C PHE A 8 17.37 -15.18 -2.20
N PRO A 9 16.28 -14.63 -2.78
CA PRO A 9 15.75 -15.20 -4.04
C PRO A 9 15.47 -14.18 -5.16
N SER A 10 15.00 -14.74 -6.29
CA SER A 10 14.29 -14.10 -7.43
C SER A 10 15.11 -13.26 -8.42
N HIS A 11 15.75 -13.95 -9.37
CA HIS A 11 16.18 -13.35 -10.64
C HIS A 11 14.96 -13.19 -11.57
N ILE A 12 14.56 -11.96 -11.87
CA ILE A 12 13.54 -11.68 -12.88
C ILE A 12 14.20 -11.83 -14.27
N SER A 13 13.82 -12.88 -15.00
CA SER A 13 14.30 -13.09 -16.36
C SER A 13 13.73 -12.04 -17.32
N LYS A 14 14.54 -11.61 -18.29
CA LYS A 14 14.28 -10.53 -19.25
C LYS A 14 13.04 -10.70 -20.17
N SER A 15 12.23 -11.74 -20.00
CA SER A 15 11.05 -11.99 -20.83
C SER A 15 9.79 -11.22 -20.41
N TRP A 16 9.79 -10.50 -19.29
CA TRP A 16 8.58 -9.84 -18.76
C TRP A 16 8.50 -8.32 -19.01
N LEU A 17 9.47 -7.74 -19.72
CA LEU A 17 9.57 -6.29 -19.93
C LEU A 17 8.54 -5.68 -20.93
N SER A 18 7.50 -6.39 -21.33
CA SER A 18 6.59 -5.96 -22.41
C SER A 18 5.22 -5.43 -21.98
N VAL A 19 5.00 -5.11 -20.70
CA VAL A 19 3.73 -4.53 -20.22
C VAL A 19 3.99 -3.31 -19.34
N CYS A 20 4.48 -2.21 -19.93
CA CYS A 20 4.65 -0.93 -19.23
C CYS A 20 4.14 0.27 -20.04
N ILE A 21 3.21 0.05 -20.97
CA ILE A 21 2.54 1.12 -21.72
C ILE A 21 1.05 0.77 -21.74
N PHE A 22 0.18 1.78 -21.55
CA PHE A 22 -1.27 1.74 -21.27
C PHE A 22 -1.56 1.57 -19.76
N ILE A 23 -2.06 2.56 -19.00
CA ILE A 23 -3.11 3.54 -19.26
C ILE A 23 -2.82 4.81 -18.43
N PHE A 24 -2.50 5.92 -19.12
CA PHE A 24 -2.70 7.28 -18.62
C PHE A 24 -4.07 7.73 -19.13
N LEU A 25 -4.97 8.12 -18.23
CA LEU A 25 -6.03 9.14 -18.40
C LEU A 25 -7.05 8.94 -17.26
N LEU A 26 -7.04 9.83 -16.26
CA LEU A 26 -8.23 10.38 -15.57
C LEU A 26 -7.87 11.24 -14.33
N THR A 27 -7.03 12.27 -14.47
CA THR A 27 -6.92 13.34 -13.45
C THR A 27 -6.69 14.73 -14.07
N VAL A 28 -7.45 15.05 -15.13
CA VAL A 28 -7.60 16.44 -15.60
C VAL A 28 -9.09 16.73 -15.73
N CYS A 29 -9.79 16.92 -14.61
CA CYS A 29 -11.14 17.50 -14.56
C CYS A 29 -11.52 17.98 -13.14
N VAL A 30 -10.60 18.63 -12.41
CA VAL A 30 -10.98 19.45 -11.24
C VAL A 30 -10.51 20.88 -11.49
N GLY A 31 -11.32 21.62 -12.23
CA GLY A 31 -11.09 23.03 -12.55
C GLY A 31 -12.00 23.48 -13.69
N LEU A 32 -13.08 24.19 -13.34
CA LEU A 32 -14.27 24.63 -14.13
C LEU A 32 -15.46 23.67 -13.96
N ALA A 33 -16.62 24.05 -13.42
CA ALA A 33 -17.22 25.37 -13.28
C ALA A 33 -18.14 25.43 -12.04
N ILE A 34 -18.13 26.58 -11.37
CA ILE A 34 -19.18 27.02 -10.46
C ILE A 34 -20.13 27.94 -11.24
N HIS A 35 -21.43 27.81 -10.92
CA HIS A 35 -22.61 28.64 -11.23
C HIS A 35 -23.37 28.39 -12.55
N VAL A 36 -24.60 27.84 -12.45
CA VAL A 36 -25.88 28.58 -12.45
C VAL A 36 -27.10 27.62 -12.29
N THR A 37 -27.83 27.83 -11.18
CA THR A 37 -29.28 27.75 -10.85
C THR A 37 -30.24 26.57 -11.18
N SER A 38 -31.00 26.26 -10.10
CA SER A 38 -32.43 25.91 -9.93
C SER A 38 -32.96 24.49 -10.15
N GLU A 39 -33.70 24.05 -9.13
CA GLU A 39 -34.60 22.88 -8.97
C GLU A 39 -35.19 22.28 -10.26
N GLU A 40 -35.13 20.94 -10.35
CA GLU A 40 -36.31 20.06 -10.46
C GLU A 40 -35.90 18.57 -10.30
N ASP A 41 -36.73 17.80 -9.59
CA ASP A 41 -36.60 16.36 -9.35
C ASP A 41 -36.70 15.52 -10.65
N ALA A 42 -35.86 14.49 -10.81
CA ALA A 42 -36.21 13.27 -11.56
C ALA A 42 -35.20 12.11 -11.36
N ILE A 43 -35.68 11.08 -10.66
CA ILE A 43 -35.49 9.62 -10.79
C ILE A 43 -34.49 9.10 -11.86
N CYS A 44 -33.49 8.36 -11.34
CA CYS A 44 -32.85 7.10 -11.77
C CYS A 44 -32.71 6.76 -13.28
N SER A 45 -31.46 6.51 -13.71
CA SER A 45 -31.12 5.34 -14.53
C SER A 45 -29.62 5.04 -14.47
N ASP A 46 -29.32 3.75 -14.28
CA ASP A 46 -28.01 3.09 -14.45
C ASP A 46 -27.29 3.48 -15.74
N SER A 47 -25.96 3.59 -15.67
CA SER A 47 -25.07 3.04 -16.68
C SER A 47 -23.60 3.05 -16.24
N ASP A 48 -23.00 1.86 -16.32
CA ASP A 48 -21.62 1.54 -16.70
C ASP A 48 -20.45 2.20 -15.96
N HIS A 49 -19.78 1.39 -15.13
CA HIS A 49 -18.33 1.49 -14.98
C HIS A 49 -17.65 0.13 -14.81
N SER A 50 -17.04 -0.32 -15.91
CA SER A 50 -15.75 -1.03 -15.99
C SER A 50 -15.40 -1.98 -14.84
N GLU A 51 -15.83 -3.23 -14.96
CA GLU A 51 -15.30 -4.34 -14.16
C GLU A 51 -13.80 -4.58 -14.50
N VAL A 52 -12.95 -4.51 -13.47
CA VAL A 52 -11.56 -4.97 -13.51
C VAL A 52 -11.55 -6.46 -13.14
N PRO A 53 -10.79 -7.34 -13.81
CA PRO A 53 -10.92 -8.77 -13.59
C PRO A 53 -10.25 -9.18 -12.26
N ILE A 54 -11.03 -9.76 -11.36
CA ILE A 54 -10.53 -10.39 -10.13
C ILE A 54 -10.17 -11.85 -10.48
N VAL A 55 -8.88 -12.17 -10.44
CA VAL A 55 -8.39 -13.54 -10.51
C VAL A 55 -8.48 -14.15 -9.11
N SER A 56 -9.40 -15.09 -8.94
CA SER A 56 -9.46 -16.00 -7.80
C SER A 56 -8.20 -16.85 -7.76
N ASN A 57 -7.41 -16.79 -6.68
CA ASN A 57 -6.26 -17.68 -6.50
C ASN A 57 -6.57 -18.79 -5.51
N GLU A 58 -6.32 -20.01 -5.99
CA GLU A 58 -6.34 -21.27 -5.27
C GLU A 58 -5.31 -21.28 -4.13
N ASN A 59 -5.73 -21.93 -3.04
CA ASN A 59 -4.99 -22.20 -1.81
C ASN A 59 -3.52 -22.59 -2.02
N VAL A 60 -2.60 -21.78 -1.50
CA VAL A 60 -1.25 -22.25 -1.14
C VAL A 60 -1.24 -22.54 0.37
N SER A 61 -1.24 -23.83 0.67
CA SER A 61 -1.11 -24.39 2.00
C SER A 61 0.29 -24.11 2.56
N GLU A 62 0.40 -23.23 3.56
CA GLU A 62 1.52 -23.23 4.48
C GLU A 62 1.19 -24.07 5.71
N LYS A 63 1.84 -25.23 5.80
CA LYS A 63 1.80 -26.11 6.96
C LYS A 63 2.93 -25.74 7.89
N SER A 64 2.63 -25.01 8.97
CA SER A 64 3.48 -24.93 10.15
C SER A 64 2.62 -25.03 11.40
N GLY A 65 2.83 -26.11 12.16
CA GLY A 65 2.05 -26.44 13.33
C GLY A 65 2.41 -25.56 14.53
N SER A 66 1.46 -24.74 14.93
CA SER A 66 1.22 -24.39 16.31
C SER A 66 -0.26 -24.09 16.43
N ASP A 67 -0.97 -24.82 17.29
CA ASP A 67 -2.37 -24.59 17.64
C ASP A 67 -2.51 -23.22 18.31
N ILE A 68 -2.57 -22.17 17.49
CA ILE A 68 -3.18 -20.90 17.85
C ILE A 68 -4.57 -21.01 17.25
N GLU A 69 -5.57 -21.12 18.11
CA GLU A 69 -6.97 -20.93 17.75
C GLU A 69 -7.04 -19.59 17.00
N TYR A 70 -7.12 -19.65 15.65
CA TYR A 70 -7.36 -18.47 14.83
C TYR A 70 -8.63 -17.85 15.39
N ALA A 71 -8.49 -16.72 16.08
CA ALA A 71 -9.61 -15.94 16.57
C ALA A 71 -10.57 -15.82 15.39
N LYS A 72 -11.81 -16.32 15.56
CA LYS A 72 -12.85 -16.18 14.53
C LYS A 72 -12.79 -14.73 14.04
N ASN A 73 -12.51 -14.54 12.74
CA ASN A 73 -12.48 -13.22 12.11
C ASN A 73 -13.76 -12.50 12.54
N TYR A 74 -13.63 -11.53 13.45
CA TYR A 74 -14.75 -10.75 13.91
C TYR A 74 -15.05 -9.77 12.79
N VAL A 75 -16.13 -10.03 12.07
CA VAL A 75 -16.66 -9.11 11.07
C VAL A 75 -17.53 -8.11 11.81
N PRO A 76 -17.20 -6.82 11.82
CA PRO A 76 -18.04 -5.82 12.47
C PRO A 76 -19.41 -5.74 11.81
N THR A 77 -20.41 -5.32 12.57
CA THR A 77 -21.72 -4.99 11.98
C THR A 77 -21.63 -3.65 11.25
N GLU A 78 -22.49 -3.47 10.25
CA GLU A 78 -22.59 -2.19 9.53
C GLU A 78 -22.95 -1.03 10.47
N GLU A 79 -23.80 -1.28 11.46
CA GLU A 79 -24.15 -0.30 12.49
C GLU A 79 -22.92 0.17 13.27
N ASN A 80 -22.06 -0.77 13.72
CA ASN A 80 -20.84 -0.42 14.45
C ASN A 80 -19.88 0.40 13.60
N VAL A 81 -19.69 0.00 12.33
CA VAL A 81 -18.82 0.73 11.40
C VAL A 81 -19.33 2.14 11.11
N LEU A 82 -20.64 2.31 10.89
CA LEU A 82 -21.23 3.62 10.65
C LEU A 82 -21.16 4.52 11.89
N ALA A 83 -21.37 3.97 13.08
CA ALA A 83 -21.24 4.70 14.34
C ALA A 83 -19.78 5.15 14.58
N ALA A 84 -18.81 4.25 14.38
CA ALA A 84 -17.37 4.56 14.47
C ALA A 84 -16.97 5.67 13.48
N ARG A 85 -17.44 5.58 12.22
CA ARG A 85 -17.19 6.60 11.18
C ARG A 85 -17.78 7.95 11.57
N GLN A 86 -19.03 7.97 12.04
CA GLN A 86 -19.68 9.20 12.47
C GLN A 86 -18.93 9.86 13.63
N GLN A 87 -18.48 9.07 14.62
CA GLN A 87 -17.69 9.56 15.75
C GLN A 87 -16.32 10.09 15.31
N ALA A 88 -15.62 9.36 14.44
CA ALA A 88 -14.28 9.74 13.99
C ALA A 88 -14.28 11.01 13.13
N THR A 89 -15.34 11.24 12.36
CA THR A 89 -15.47 12.38 11.42
C THR A 89 -16.33 13.52 11.96
N GLU A 90 -16.76 13.44 13.22
CA GLU A 90 -17.59 14.48 13.84
C GLU A 90 -16.93 15.86 13.73
N GLY A 91 -17.70 16.86 13.31
CA GLY A 91 -17.22 18.24 13.15
C GLY A 91 -16.41 18.51 11.88
N MET A 92 -16.15 17.50 11.04
CA MET A 92 -15.56 17.69 9.71
C MET A 92 -16.65 18.02 8.68
N SER A 93 -16.31 18.86 7.71
CA SER A 93 -17.13 19.06 6.51
C SER A 93 -17.02 17.85 5.57
N GLN A 94 -18.02 17.66 4.72
CA GLN A 94 -18.02 16.58 3.73
C GLN A 94 -16.75 16.58 2.86
N GLN A 95 -16.30 17.75 2.40
CA GLN A 95 -15.09 17.87 1.59
C GLN A 95 -13.82 17.44 2.35
N GLN A 96 -13.75 17.72 3.67
CA GLN A 96 -12.62 17.28 4.49
C GLN A 96 -12.62 15.76 4.67
N VAL A 97 -13.80 15.16 4.87
CA VAL A 97 -13.95 13.71 4.97
C VAL A 97 -13.56 13.04 3.65
N GLU A 98 -14.11 13.50 2.51
CA GLU A 98 -13.79 12.96 1.19
C GLU A 98 -12.30 13.04 0.88
N ARG A 99 -11.66 14.18 1.22
CA ARG A 99 -10.23 14.35 1.01
C ARG A 99 -9.39 13.40 1.88
N LEU A 100 -9.73 13.26 3.16
CA LEU A 100 -9.07 12.30 4.05
C LEU A 100 -9.22 10.88 3.53
N THR A 101 -10.44 10.50 3.11
CA THR A 101 -10.73 9.18 2.55
C THR A 101 -9.88 8.88 1.33
N GLU A 102 -9.79 9.80 0.36
CA GLU A 102 -9.00 9.57 -0.86
C GLU A 102 -7.49 9.50 -0.57
N VAL A 103 -6.97 10.27 0.39
CA VAL A 103 -5.56 10.17 0.80
C VAL A 103 -5.25 8.82 1.43
N ILE A 104 -6.06 8.37 2.40
CA ILE A 104 -5.84 7.10 3.08
C ILE A 104 -6.00 5.92 2.12
N LYS A 105 -7.04 5.94 1.28
CA LYS A 105 -7.27 4.94 0.23
C LYS A 105 -6.10 4.85 -0.74
N ALA A 106 -5.59 5.99 -1.23
CA ALA A 106 -4.47 5.99 -2.16
C ALA A 106 -3.20 5.39 -1.51
N ALA A 107 -2.93 5.71 -0.24
CA ALA A 107 -1.80 5.16 0.50
C ALA A 107 -1.95 3.64 0.75
N ASN A 108 -3.15 3.19 1.16
CA ASN A 108 -3.44 1.77 1.36
C ASN A 108 -3.25 0.98 0.06
N LEU A 109 -3.91 1.40 -1.03
CA LEU A 109 -3.83 0.70 -2.32
C LEU A 109 -2.41 0.65 -2.88
N TRP A 110 -1.61 1.70 -2.65
CA TRP A 110 -0.22 1.73 -3.09
C TRP A 110 0.64 0.68 -2.37
N LEU A 111 0.45 0.52 -1.06
CA LEU A 111 1.16 -0.49 -0.25
C LEU A 111 0.65 -1.89 -0.57
N GLU A 112 -0.67 -2.05 -0.67
CA GLU A 112 -1.31 -3.33 -0.95
C GLU A 112 -0.89 -3.89 -2.30
N GLN A 113 -0.91 -3.07 -3.35
CA GLN A 113 -0.48 -3.50 -4.67
C GLN A 113 0.97 -4.00 -4.65
N ARG A 114 1.88 -3.27 -4.00
CA ARG A 114 3.30 -3.67 -3.93
C ARG A 114 3.53 -4.88 -3.04
N TYR A 115 2.77 -5.00 -1.96
CA TYR A 115 2.80 -6.19 -1.13
C TYR A 115 2.41 -7.43 -1.94
N MET A 116 1.30 -7.36 -2.69
CA MET A 116 0.75 -8.49 -3.43
C MET A 116 1.51 -8.80 -4.73
N ASP A 117 1.89 -7.78 -5.51
CA ASP A 117 2.47 -7.95 -6.84
C ASP A 117 4.01 -8.02 -6.80
N GLU A 118 4.64 -7.35 -5.83
CA GLU A 118 6.09 -7.19 -5.78
C GLU A 118 6.76 -7.83 -4.56
N ASN A 119 6.02 -8.47 -3.65
CA ASN A 119 6.55 -8.98 -2.38
C ASN A 119 7.29 -7.87 -1.57
N LEU A 120 6.69 -6.68 -1.47
CA LEU A 120 7.29 -5.49 -0.85
C LEU A 120 8.01 -5.78 0.47
N PHE A 121 7.36 -6.49 1.40
CA PHE A 121 7.94 -6.76 2.72
C PHE A 121 9.17 -7.67 2.66
N GLU A 122 9.22 -8.64 1.74
CA GLU A 122 10.44 -9.43 1.55
C GLU A 122 11.60 -8.54 1.09
N LYS A 123 11.33 -7.62 0.16
CA LYS A 123 12.35 -6.70 -0.36
C LYS A 123 12.82 -5.68 0.67
N LEU A 124 11.94 -5.20 1.55
CA LEU A 124 12.28 -4.28 2.63
C LEU A 124 12.96 -4.97 3.81
N SER A 125 12.92 -6.31 3.89
CA SER A 125 13.60 -7.06 4.97
C SER A 125 15.12 -6.90 4.94
N ASP A 126 15.70 -6.57 3.77
CA ASP A 126 17.08 -6.10 3.67
C ASP A 126 17.13 -4.57 3.86
N PRO A 127 17.76 -4.06 4.94
CA PRO A 127 17.86 -2.63 5.19
C PRO A 127 18.74 -1.90 4.14
N ASN A 128 19.50 -2.61 3.31
CA ASN A 128 20.28 -2.02 2.21
C ASN A 128 19.57 -2.15 0.85
N SER A 129 18.34 -2.67 0.84
CA SER A 129 17.55 -2.79 -0.38
C SER A 129 17.28 -1.43 -1.00
N LEU A 130 17.41 -1.35 -2.33
CA LEU A 130 17.07 -0.15 -3.09
C LEU A 130 15.58 0.19 -3.03
N TYR A 131 14.73 -0.73 -2.56
CA TYR A 131 13.30 -0.44 -2.30
C TYR A 131 13.10 0.61 -1.20
N TRP A 132 14.08 0.82 -0.30
CA TRP A 132 14.02 1.93 0.66
C TRP A 132 14.04 3.31 0.00
N ASN A 133 14.43 3.43 -1.28
CA ASN A 133 14.35 4.70 -2.01
C ASN A 133 12.92 5.24 -2.14
N TYR A 134 11.88 4.40 -2.01
CA TYR A 134 10.49 4.86 -1.89
C TYR A 134 10.27 5.78 -0.68
N PHE A 135 11.05 5.63 0.38
CA PHE A 135 10.96 6.48 1.58
C PHE A 135 11.87 7.70 1.51
N HIS A 136 12.88 7.71 0.64
CA HIS A 136 13.92 8.75 0.61
C HIS A 136 13.82 9.71 -0.57
N GLN A 137 13.15 9.32 -1.65
CA GLN A 137 13.23 10.05 -2.90
C GLN A 137 11.86 10.14 -3.58
N THR A 138 11.51 11.34 -4.01
CA THR A 138 10.38 11.61 -4.90
C THR A 138 10.86 11.68 -6.35
N GLY A 139 10.03 11.25 -7.31
CA GLY A 139 10.32 11.26 -8.73
C GLY A 139 10.73 9.90 -9.28
N GLU A 140 11.60 9.88 -10.29
CA GLU A 140 12.19 8.62 -10.78
C GLU A 140 13.23 8.13 -9.78
N ILE A 141 12.97 6.97 -9.19
CA ILE A 141 13.83 6.35 -8.19
C ILE A 141 14.38 5.03 -8.71
N GLN A 142 15.59 4.67 -8.30
CA GLN A 142 16.13 3.34 -8.56
C GLN A 142 15.67 2.36 -7.47
N ILE A 143 15.11 1.21 -7.86
CA ILE A 143 14.62 0.17 -6.94
C ILE A 143 15.34 -1.17 -7.09
N GLY A 144 16.27 -1.28 -8.04
CA GLY A 144 17.01 -2.51 -8.28
C GLY A 144 18.03 -2.43 -9.40
N TRP A 145 18.56 -3.60 -9.75
CA TRP A 145 19.45 -3.81 -10.89
C TRP A 145 18.93 -4.96 -11.74
N ALA A 146 18.92 -4.76 -13.05
CA ALA A 146 18.72 -5.82 -14.04
C ALA A 146 20.08 -6.21 -14.63
N VAL A 147 20.32 -7.50 -14.78
CA VAL A 147 21.56 -8.03 -15.36
C VAL A 147 21.19 -8.92 -16.54
N ASP A 148 22.11 -9.07 -17.49
CA ASP A 148 21.94 -10.08 -18.51
C ASP A 148 21.94 -11.49 -17.94
N GLY A 149 20.87 -12.26 -18.22
CA GLY A 149 20.69 -13.61 -17.70
C GLY A 149 21.74 -14.61 -18.22
N SER A 150 22.51 -14.22 -19.24
CA SER A 150 23.66 -14.97 -19.74
C SER A 150 24.92 -14.79 -18.88
N ILE A 151 24.97 -13.75 -18.04
CA ILE A 151 26.15 -13.42 -17.24
C ILE A 151 26.11 -14.19 -15.93
N ASP A 152 27.13 -15.02 -15.71
CA ASP A 152 27.42 -15.60 -14.40
C ASP A 152 28.12 -14.55 -13.53
N ILE A 153 27.35 -13.92 -12.64
CA ILE A 153 27.80 -12.85 -11.73
C ILE A 153 29.02 -13.31 -10.92
N ASP A 154 28.96 -14.49 -10.31
CA ASP A 154 30.04 -15.01 -9.46
C ASP A 154 31.33 -15.24 -10.25
N ALA A 155 31.22 -15.76 -11.46
CA ALA A 155 32.37 -15.98 -12.33
C ALA A 155 33.01 -14.65 -12.75
N VAL A 156 32.21 -13.63 -13.09
CA VAL A 156 32.72 -12.30 -13.45
C VAL A 156 33.37 -11.63 -12.24
N CYS A 157 32.70 -11.61 -11.08
CA CYS A 157 33.24 -11.03 -9.84
C CYS A 157 34.58 -11.67 -9.46
N LYS A 158 34.71 -13.01 -9.53
CA LYS A 158 35.98 -13.70 -9.25
C LYS A 158 37.07 -13.40 -10.27
N ARG A 159 36.74 -13.43 -11.56
CA ARG A 159 37.69 -13.18 -12.66
C ARG A 159 38.24 -11.76 -12.60
N GLU A 160 37.37 -10.79 -12.35
CA GLU A 160 37.71 -9.37 -12.40
C GLU A 160 38.02 -8.76 -11.03
N LYS A 161 37.88 -9.56 -9.96
CA LYS A 161 38.08 -9.15 -8.56
C LYS A 161 37.19 -7.96 -8.17
N LEU A 162 35.93 -8.02 -8.58
CA LEU A 162 34.91 -7.00 -8.29
C LEU A 162 34.11 -7.40 -7.04
N SER A 163 33.70 -6.40 -6.27
CA SER A 163 32.57 -6.53 -5.35
C SER A 163 31.26 -6.68 -6.13
N LEU A 164 30.18 -7.10 -5.46
CA LEU A 164 28.87 -7.20 -6.10
C LEU A 164 28.34 -5.83 -6.55
N GLU A 165 28.63 -4.78 -5.77
CA GLU A 165 28.26 -3.40 -6.11
C GLU A 165 29.01 -2.89 -7.35
N GLU A 166 30.32 -3.14 -7.42
CA GLU A 166 31.14 -2.78 -8.58
C GLU A 166 30.71 -3.56 -9.84
N PHE A 167 30.29 -4.81 -9.67
CA PHE A 167 29.68 -5.58 -10.75
C PHE A 167 28.41 -4.91 -11.27
N TYR A 168 27.46 -4.55 -10.39
CA TYR A 168 26.23 -3.91 -10.82
C TYR A 168 26.46 -2.54 -11.45
N ALA A 169 27.38 -1.74 -10.91
CA ALA A 169 27.75 -0.46 -11.52
C ALA A 169 28.31 -0.60 -12.94
N LYS A 170 28.97 -1.72 -13.25
CA LYS A 170 29.61 -1.97 -14.55
C LYS A 170 28.74 -2.74 -15.54
N TYR A 171 27.95 -3.70 -15.07
CA TYR A 171 27.20 -4.66 -15.89
C TYR A 171 25.68 -4.60 -15.69
N GLY A 172 25.22 -3.92 -14.64
CA GLY A 172 23.80 -3.76 -14.34
C GLY A 172 23.17 -2.60 -15.10
N THR A 173 21.90 -2.75 -15.42
CA THR A 173 21.00 -1.65 -15.80
C THR A 173 20.14 -1.29 -14.59
N PRO A 174 20.06 -0.02 -14.17
CA PRO A 174 19.15 0.39 -13.11
C PRO A 174 17.70 0.01 -13.43
N VAL A 175 17.01 -0.61 -12.47
CA VAL A 175 15.56 -0.75 -12.52
C VAL A 175 14.96 0.44 -11.78
N VAL A 176 14.12 1.21 -12.46
CA VAL A 176 13.55 2.46 -11.93
C VAL A 176 12.03 2.38 -11.77
N ALA A 177 11.49 3.18 -10.86
CA ALA A 177 10.07 3.38 -10.64
C ALA A 177 9.76 4.86 -10.43
N THR A 178 8.52 5.29 -10.72
CA THR A 178 8.05 6.63 -10.34
C THR A 178 7.48 6.59 -8.93
N ASN A 179 7.98 7.46 -8.07
CA ASN A 179 7.48 7.68 -6.72
C ASN A 179 6.88 9.09 -6.60
N PHE A 180 5.66 9.19 -6.06
CA PHE A 180 4.98 10.48 -5.94
C PHE A 180 5.31 11.22 -4.64
N TYR A 181 5.57 10.46 -3.57
CA TYR A 181 5.92 10.99 -2.27
C TYR A 181 7.00 10.12 -1.65
N ASP A 182 8.08 10.75 -1.21
CA ASP A 182 8.93 10.19 -0.17
C ASP A 182 8.25 10.28 1.21
N ALA A 183 8.94 9.82 2.25
CA ALA A 183 8.42 9.84 3.62
C ALA A 183 8.04 11.24 4.09
N ASP A 184 8.87 12.26 3.79
CA ASP A 184 8.62 13.63 4.22
C ASP A 184 7.38 14.20 3.54
N GLY A 185 7.26 13.99 2.22
CA GLY A 185 6.07 14.41 1.46
C GLY A 185 4.79 13.73 1.94
N PHE A 186 4.85 12.45 2.33
CA PHE A 186 3.70 11.75 2.89
C PHE A 186 3.34 12.25 4.30
N ILE A 187 4.34 12.52 5.15
CA ILE A 187 4.15 13.11 6.48
C ILE A 187 3.49 14.49 6.37
N ASP A 188 3.95 15.34 5.46
CA ASP A 188 3.35 16.66 5.22
C ASP A 188 1.87 16.54 4.81
N LEU A 189 1.55 15.59 3.91
CA LEU A 189 0.18 15.33 3.49
C LEU A 189 -0.70 14.85 4.65
N LEU A 190 -0.21 13.92 5.48
CA LEU A 190 -0.92 13.45 6.67
C LEU A 190 -1.10 14.55 7.72
N SER A 191 -0.10 15.41 7.90
CA SER A 191 -0.16 16.57 8.80
C SER A 191 -1.25 17.54 8.36
N GLU A 192 -1.36 17.79 7.05
CA GLU A 192 -2.44 18.58 6.48
C GLU A 192 -3.81 17.96 6.76
N MET A 193 -3.96 16.65 6.54
CA MET A 193 -5.22 15.94 6.83
C MET A 193 -5.58 16.07 8.31
N LYS A 194 -4.61 15.80 9.20
CA LYS A 194 -4.76 15.87 10.65
C LYS A 194 -5.23 17.24 11.13
N SER A 195 -4.81 18.32 10.49
CA SER A 195 -5.23 19.69 10.85
C SER A 195 -6.74 19.93 10.71
N SER A 196 -7.41 19.15 9.84
CA SER A 196 -8.86 19.26 9.59
C SER A 196 -9.70 18.37 10.50
N VAL A 197 -9.10 17.33 11.09
CA VAL A 197 -9.76 16.38 11.98
C VAL A 197 -10.08 17.04 13.32
N GLN A 198 -11.27 16.82 13.87
CA GLN A 198 -11.65 17.31 15.21
C GLN A 198 -11.49 16.25 16.29
N ASN A 199 -11.79 14.99 15.95
CA ASN A 199 -11.70 13.86 16.87
C ASN A 199 -10.24 13.57 17.29
N GLU A 200 -9.97 13.54 18.60
CA GLU A 200 -8.61 13.36 19.14
C GLU A 200 -8.04 11.94 18.93
N ASP A 201 -8.89 10.93 18.90
CA ASP A 201 -8.46 9.56 18.59
C ASP A 201 -7.98 9.50 17.14
N LEU A 202 -8.75 10.05 16.19
CA LEU A 202 -8.36 10.05 14.78
C LEU A 202 -7.10 10.89 14.54
N LYS A 203 -6.95 12.02 15.25
CA LYS A 203 -5.69 12.79 15.24
C LYS A 203 -4.51 11.97 15.72
N SER A 204 -4.71 11.15 16.75
CA SER A 204 -3.67 10.29 17.32
C SER A 204 -3.28 9.18 16.34
N GLU A 205 -4.25 8.58 15.63
CA GLU A 205 -3.98 7.59 14.59
C GLU A 205 -3.21 8.17 13.40
N LEU A 206 -3.56 9.39 12.96
CA LEU A 206 -2.79 10.09 11.93
C LEU A 206 -1.39 10.47 12.41
N GLN A 207 -1.23 10.84 13.69
CA GLN A 207 0.08 11.08 14.28
C GLN A 207 0.93 9.81 14.31
N TYR A 208 0.34 8.69 14.71
CA TYR A 208 1.01 7.40 14.70
C TYR A 208 1.54 7.05 13.30
N LEU A 209 0.74 7.25 12.24
CA LEU A 209 1.20 7.02 10.86
C LEU A 209 2.39 7.90 10.48
N MET A 210 2.39 9.18 10.86
CA MET A 210 3.52 10.08 10.61
C MET A 210 4.77 9.61 11.37
N ASP A 211 4.64 9.29 12.65
CA ASP A 211 5.77 8.85 13.50
C ASP A 211 6.36 7.52 12.98
N GLN A 212 5.52 6.58 12.56
CA GLN A 212 5.98 5.32 11.98
C GLN A 212 6.61 5.53 10.60
N THR A 213 6.11 6.45 9.79
CA THR A 213 6.69 6.78 8.48
C THR A 213 8.11 7.34 8.65
N GLU A 214 8.31 8.26 9.59
CA GLU A 214 9.63 8.78 9.96
C GLU A 214 10.53 7.65 10.46
N GLN A 215 10.02 6.82 11.38
CA GLN A 215 10.78 5.68 11.90
C GLN A 215 11.19 4.69 10.81
N ALA A 216 10.32 4.41 9.83
CA ALA A 216 10.64 3.54 8.71
C ALA A 216 11.78 4.11 7.86
N LYS A 217 11.73 5.42 7.56
CA LYS A 217 12.79 6.15 6.85
C LYS A 217 14.12 6.11 7.60
N GLU A 218 14.12 6.32 8.91
CA GLU A 218 15.34 6.36 9.72
C GLU A 218 15.96 4.98 9.96
N THR A 219 15.13 3.96 10.15
CA THR A 219 15.59 2.66 10.68
C THR A 219 15.65 1.55 9.64
N HIS A 220 15.01 1.73 8.48
CA HIS A 220 14.87 0.70 7.45
C HIS A 220 14.33 -0.64 8.00
N ARG A 221 13.37 -0.55 8.92
CA ARG A 221 12.74 -1.72 9.52
C ARG A 221 11.43 -2.04 8.81
N MET A 222 11.42 -3.16 8.11
CA MET A 222 10.23 -3.66 7.41
C MET A 222 9.02 -3.79 8.34
N GLU A 223 9.21 -4.20 9.60
CA GLU A 223 8.09 -4.37 10.53
C GLU A 223 7.31 -3.07 10.74
N VAL A 224 8.00 -1.92 10.74
CA VAL A 224 7.38 -0.60 10.86
C VAL A 224 6.50 -0.31 9.65
N VAL A 225 6.98 -0.63 8.43
CA VAL A 225 6.20 -0.47 7.19
C VAL A 225 4.99 -1.39 7.16
N ASN A 226 5.13 -2.62 7.68
CA ASN A 226 4.01 -3.54 7.83
C ASN A 226 2.95 -2.98 8.80
N ASP A 227 3.36 -2.37 9.92
CA ASP A 227 2.42 -1.78 10.86
C ASP A 227 1.71 -0.54 10.28
N ILE A 228 2.39 0.27 9.46
CA ILE A 228 1.77 1.33 8.64
C ILE A 228 0.71 0.74 7.72
N TYR A 229 1.02 -0.34 6.97
CA TYR A 229 0.08 -0.99 6.06
C TYR A 229 -1.18 -1.46 6.79
N LYS A 230 -1.04 -2.17 7.91
CA LYS A 230 -2.18 -2.66 8.70
C LYS A 230 -3.10 -1.52 9.14
N LYS A 231 -2.49 -0.41 9.60
CA LYS A 231 -3.22 0.76 10.06
C LYS A 231 -3.98 1.45 8.93
N LEU A 232 -3.32 1.66 7.79
CA LEU A 232 -3.95 2.24 6.60
C LEU A 232 -5.07 1.35 6.06
N HIS A 233 -4.90 0.03 6.11
CA HIS A 233 -5.91 -0.92 5.69
C HIS A 233 -7.17 -0.83 6.56
N ASP A 234 -7.05 -0.81 7.90
CA ASP A 234 -8.21 -0.67 8.80
C ASP A 234 -8.92 0.70 8.64
N LEU A 235 -8.13 1.78 8.48
CA LEU A 235 -8.67 3.13 8.22
C LEU A 235 -9.43 3.19 6.88
N ASP A 236 -8.88 2.65 5.79
CA ASP A 236 -9.54 2.62 4.49
C ASP A 236 -10.80 1.73 4.54
N TYR A 237 -10.63 0.45 4.86
CA TYR A 237 -11.69 -0.52 4.65
C TYR A 237 -12.88 -0.33 5.57
N PHE A 238 -12.65 -0.13 6.88
CA PHE A 238 -13.75 -0.09 7.83
C PHE A 238 -14.09 1.35 8.22
N LEU A 239 -13.10 2.16 8.59
CA LEU A 239 -13.43 3.48 9.12
C LEU A 239 -13.94 4.45 8.04
N LEU A 240 -13.30 4.52 6.86
CA LEU A 240 -13.54 5.62 5.91
C LEU A 240 -14.36 5.23 4.68
N ARG A 241 -14.18 4.03 4.13
CA ARG A 241 -14.73 3.69 2.81
C ARG A 241 -15.88 2.70 2.82
N TYR A 242 -15.70 1.49 3.37
CA TYR A 242 -16.70 0.43 3.22
C TYR A 242 -17.51 0.23 4.49
N GLY A 243 -18.81 -0.04 4.33
CA GLY A 243 -19.54 -0.84 5.31
C GLY A 243 -19.29 -2.34 5.04
N PRO A 244 -19.50 -3.23 6.03
CA PRO A 244 -19.43 -4.68 5.84
C PRO A 244 -20.30 -5.20 4.68
N LYS A 245 -21.42 -4.54 4.38
CA LYS A 245 -22.28 -4.86 3.22
C LYS A 245 -21.67 -4.46 1.87
N ASP A 246 -20.84 -3.43 1.82
CA ASP A 246 -20.18 -2.99 0.59
C ASP A 246 -19.05 -3.93 0.18
N VAL A 247 -18.46 -4.60 1.15
CA VAL A 247 -17.41 -5.60 0.94
C VAL A 247 -18.01 -6.95 0.55
N ALA A 248 -19.10 -7.37 1.20
CA ALA A 248 -19.71 -8.69 1.02
C ALA A 248 -20.22 -8.98 -0.41
N LYS A 249 -20.37 -7.95 -1.25
CA LYS A 249 -20.71 -8.10 -2.68
C LYS A 249 -19.52 -8.45 -3.58
N TYR A 250 -18.29 -8.31 -3.09
CA TYR A 250 -17.07 -8.48 -3.88
C TYR A 250 -16.17 -9.64 -3.41
N VAL A 251 -16.46 -10.25 -2.25
CA VAL A 251 -15.65 -11.33 -1.68
C VAL A 251 -16.54 -12.38 -1.02
N GLU A 252 -16.36 -13.65 -1.42
CA GLU A 252 -16.93 -14.81 -0.72
C GLU A 252 -16.17 -15.14 0.57
N ASP A 253 -14.91 -14.73 0.65
CA ASP A 253 -14.04 -14.86 1.82
C ASP A 253 -13.70 -13.48 2.39
N ASP A 254 -14.33 -13.14 3.52
CA ASP A 254 -14.14 -11.88 4.23
C ASP A 254 -12.85 -11.84 5.08
N SER A 255 -12.06 -12.93 5.09
CA SER A 255 -10.86 -13.05 5.90
C SER A 255 -9.77 -12.07 5.50
N THR A 256 -9.67 -11.73 4.21
CA THR A 256 -8.68 -10.76 3.72
C THR A 256 -9.06 -9.33 4.11
N VAL A 257 -10.35 -9.04 4.09
CA VAL A 257 -10.86 -7.69 4.41
C VAL A 257 -10.87 -7.44 5.90
N SER A 258 -11.22 -8.44 6.71
CA SER A 258 -11.26 -8.32 8.18
C SER A 258 -9.90 -8.55 8.83
N LYS A 259 -8.85 -8.83 8.04
CA LYS A 259 -7.53 -9.25 8.53
C LYS A 259 -6.91 -8.31 9.57
N TYR A 260 -7.14 -7.00 9.40
CA TYR A 260 -6.59 -5.96 10.27
C TYR A 260 -7.66 -5.14 10.97
N TYR A 261 -8.90 -5.63 11.03
CA TYR A 261 -9.95 -4.99 11.82
C TYR A 261 -9.57 -4.96 13.31
N GLY A 262 -9.88 -3.85 13.99
CA GLY A 262 -9.66 -3.72 15.44
C GLY A 262 -8.31 -3.11 15.82
N THR A 263 -7.53 -2.63 14.84
CA THR A 263 -6.32 -1.87 15.17
C THR A 263 -6.65 -0.46 15.67
N LEU A 264 -7.83 0.06 15.33
CA LEU A 264 -8.30 1.40 15.70
C LEU A 264 -9.09 1.41 17.02
N PRO A 265 -9.04 2.51 17.78
CA PRO A 265 -9.74 2.63 19.07
C PRO A 265 -11.25 2.90 18.96
N PHE A 266 -11.83 2.93 17.76
CA PHE A 266 -13.23 3.29 17.53
C PHE A 266 -14.24 2.14 17.69
N TYR A 267 -13.75 0.92 17.91
CA TYR A 267 -14.52 -0.31 17.86
C TYR A 267 -14.75 -0.95 19.23
#